data_AF-A0A918CH29-F1
#
_entry.id   AF-A0A918CH29-F1
#
_cell.length_a   1.000
_cell.length_b   1.000
_cell.length_c   1.000
_cell.angle_alpha   90.00
_cell.angle_beta   90.00
_cell.angle_gamma   90.00
#
_symmetry.space_group_name_H-M   'P 1'
#
loop_
_entity.id
_entity.type
_entity.pdbx_description
1 polymer ?
#
loop_
_entity_poly.entity_id
_entity_poly.type
_entity_poly.pdbx_seq_one_letter_code
_entity_poly.pdbx_strand_id
1 'polypeptide(L)'
;MKLFKLLTLVNLPDLIAHECGSQAIYGLKRERGGVIRDPRPGHSETRPSFSVYLHAGCWRWKRHDGSDGQKGSAYDFLLSLGYSETQAREELERLAGVASSGWQFPHGRQGTPAPAPDPLELARATLAPCRAFDEQEQGKAERLLSKLILHSAAGLDLQRRGLSGWEGLKAGVLRRDFTTPDGRTLAHRGALGLLITGPDGNTWALKLRNFDDTLSRYLYRIGGHGAPAWCSPAYGQGSALLIIEGELNGAAAARGLSAAGLALDVQGLAGAGGVPHLQGIAGRVVYLYADPDPAGAACVERVGMIAQAAGAAAVRMLAPLEAGDFCEELGRLGAAEFGRQLQDRLNGAELWQSANCGKRGLPQIKPAPSEGKTELWQCGTTSQGWTASDGGWGSSRGGW
;
A
#
# COMPACT_ATOMS: atom_id res chain seq x y z
N MET A 1 -5.29 -37.30 15.65
CA MET A 1 -4.80 -35.96 16.10
C MET A 1 -5.93 -34.91 16.02
N LYS A 2 -5.89 -33.74 16.71
CA LYS A 2 -6.90 -32.67 16.48
C LYS A 2 -6.71 -32.08 15.07
N LEU A 3 -7.81 -31.87 14.33
CA LEU A 3 -7.78 -31.42 12.93
C LEU A 3 -6.94 -30.15 12.72
N PHE A 4 -7.08 -29.15 13.60
CA PHE A 4 -6.30 -27.92 13.51
C PHE A 4 -4.78 -28.18 13.53
N LYS A 5 -4.30 -29.10 14.38
CA LYS A 5 -2.88 -29.47 14.45
C LYS A 5 -2.41 -30.21 13.20
N LEU A 6 -3.30 -30.95 12.53
CA LEU A 6 -3.01 -31.57 11.23
C LEU A 6 -2.82 -30.50 10.15
N LEU A 7 -3.71 -29.52 10.09
CA LEU A 7 -3.68 -28.45 9.09
C LEU A 7 -2.44 -27.57 9.18
N THR A 8 -1.83 -27.42 10.36
CA THR A 8 -0.55 -26.71 10.53
C THR A 8 0.67 -27.52 10.05
N LEU A 9 0.53 -28.84 9.89
CA LEU A 9 1.62 -29.76 9.53
C LEU A 9 1.60 -30.19 8.06
N VAL A 10 0.49 -29.97 7.35
CA VAL A 10 0.32 -30.35 5.95
C VAL A 10 0.60 -29.15 5.05
N ASN A 11 1.50 -29.32 4.09
CA ASN A 11 1.79 -28.32 3.05
C ASN A 11 0.80 -28.47 1.89
N LEU A 12 -0.07 -27.48 1.67
CA LEU A 12 -1.11 -27.57 0.64
C LEU A 12 -0.55 -27.67 -0.80
N PRO A 13 0.52 -26.94 -1.19
CA PRO A 13 1.20 -27.22 -2.46
C PRO A 13 1.62 -28.69 -2.63
N ASP A 14 2.20 -29.32 -1.61
CA ASP A 14 2.59 -30.73 -1.67
C ASP A 14 1.37 -31.67 -1.80
N LEU A 15 0.27 -31.35 -1.10
CA LEU A 15 -1.00 -32.07 -1.23
C LEU A 15 -1.57 -31.95 -2.65
N ILE A 16 -1.60 -30.75 -3.24
CA ILE A 16 -2.08 -30.55 -4.62
C ILE A 16 -1.22 -31.35 -5.62
N ALA A 17 0.11 -31.35 -5.44
CA ALA A 17 0.99 -32.16 -6.28
C ALA A 17 0.72 -33.66 -6.16
N HIS A 18 0.37 -34.13 -4.95
CA HIS A 18 0.06 -35.52 -4.69
C HIS A 18 -1.27 -35.95 -5.33
N GLU A 19 -2.34 -35.17 -5.11
CA GLU A 19 -3.70 -35.50 -5.54
C GLU A 19 -3.96 -35.19 -7.01
N CYS A 20 -3.41 -34.07 -7.51
CA CYS A 20 -3.72 -33.54 -8.84
C CYS A 20 -2.54 -33.67 -9.82
N GLY A 21 -1.41 -34.21 -9.35
CA GLY A 21 -0.20 -34.43 -10.14
C GLY A 21 0.74 -33.23 -10.18
N SER A 22 2.00 -33.49 -10.55
CA SER A 22 3.09 -32.50 -10.49
C SER A 22 2.91 -31.29 -11.42
N GLN A 23 2.09 -31.42 -12.47
CA GLN A 23 1.80 -30.31 -13.39
C GLN A 23 0.78 -29.31 -12.81
N ALA A 24 -0.07 -29.76 -11.88
CA ALA A 24 -1.12 -28.92 -11.30
C ALA A 24 -0.55 -27.79 -10.42
N ILE A 25 0.67 -27.95 -9.91
CA ILE A 25 1.34 -26.96 -9.07
C ILE A 25 2.17 -25.93 -9.85
N TYR A 26 2.07 -25.90 -11.19
CA TYR A 26 2.83 -24.97 -12.01
C TYR A 26 2.42 -23.51 -11.72
N GLY A 27 3.28 -22.78 -11.01
CA GLY A 27 3.00 -21.42 -10.52
C GLY A 27 2.91 -21.31 -8.99
N LEU A 28 2.89 -22.43 -8.26
CA LEU A 28 3.05 -22.46 -6.81
C LEU A 28 4.53 -22.49 -6.40
N LYS A 29 4.82 -21.84 -5.28
CA LYS A 29 6.06 -22.05 -4.52
C LYS A 29 5.75 -22.75 -3.21
N ARG A 30 6.55 -23.75 -2.85
CA ARG A 30 6.31 -24.58 -1.67
C ARG A 30 6.26 -23.78 -0.36
N GLU A 31 7.03 -22.70 -0.28
CA GLU A 31 7.21 -21.90 0.94
C GLU A 31 6.17 -20.80 1.10
N ARG A 32 5.60 -20.29 0.00
CA ARG A 32 4.72 -19.11 0.02
C ARG A 32 3.41 -19.23 -0.78
N GLY A 33 3.20 -20.35 -1.47
CA GLY A 33 2.06 -20.57 -2.34
C GLY A 33 2.18 -19.80 -3.65
N GLY A 34 1.04 -19.39 -4.21
CA GLY A 34 0.94 -18.75 -5.51
C GLY A 34 -0.48 -18.76 -6.06
N VAL A 35 -0.62 -18.45 -7.35
CA VAL A 35 -1.90 -18.53 -8.07
C VAL A 35 -1.71 -19.46 -9.26
N ILE A 36 -2.57 -20.46 -9.35
CA ILE A 36 -2.57 -21.48 -10.40
C ILE A 36 -3.96 -21.59 -11.01
N ARG A 37 -4.09 -22.41 -12.04
CA ARG A 37 -5.39 -22.85 -12.51
C ARG A 37 -6.02 -23.81 -11.49
N ASP A 38 -7.34 -23.82 -11.40
CA ASP A 38 -8.09 -24.75 -10.54
C ASP A 38 -7.63 -26.19 -10.82
N PRO A 39 -6.93 -26.84 -9.87
CA PRO A 39 -6.28 -28.13 -10.10
C PRO A 39 -7.26 -29.31 -9.98
N ARG A 40 -8.51 -29.06 -9.59
CA ARG A 40 -9.50 -30.09 -9.30
C ARG A 40 -9.99 -30.79 -10.58
N PRO A 41 -10.24 -32.11 -10.56
CA PRO A 41 -10.76 -32.83 -11.72
C PRO A 41 -12.04 -32.21 -12.28
N GLY A 42 -12.15 -32.15 -13.61
CA GLY A 42 -13.33 -31.60 -14.29
C GLY A 42 -13.39 -30.08 -14.39
N HIS A 43 -12.47 -29.36 -13.73
CA HIS A 43 -12.32 -27.92 -13.91
C HIS A 43 -11.29 -27.62 -15.00
N SER A 44 -11.67 -26.82 -15.99
CA SER A 44 -10.77 -26.32 -17.03
C SER A 44 -10.96 -24.82 -17.15
N GLU A 45 -9.89 -24.06 -16.93
CA GLU A 45 -9.89 -22.61 -17.04
C GLU A 45 -8.66 -22.12 -17.81
N THR A 46 -8.84 -21.05 -18.57
CA THR A 46 -7.77 -20.47 -19.39
C THR A 46 -6.87 -19.54 -18.56
N ARG A 47 -7.41 -18.96 -17.49
CA ARG A 47 -6.73 -18.01 -16.59
C ARG A 47 -6.59 -18.61 -15.18
N PRO A 48 -5.46 -18.37 -14.49
CA PRO A 48 -5.29 -18.81 -13.10
C PRO A 48 -6.28 -18.12 -12.15
N SER A 49 -7.11 -18.88 -11.47
CA SER A 49 -8.05 -18.35 -10.47
C SER A 49 -7.81 -18.84 -9.04
N PHE A 50 -7.02 -19.90 -8.89
CA PHE A 50 -6.90 -20.67 -7.65
C PHE A 50 -5.67 -20.20 -6.87
N SER A 51 -5.90 -19.40 -5.82
CA SER A 51 -4.85 -18.86 -4.97
C SER A 51 -4.61 -19.75 -3.75
N VAL A 52 -3.35 -20.12 -3.52
CA VAL A 52 -2.87 -20.88 -2.36
C VAL A 52 -1.95 -19.98 -1.54
N TYR A 53 -2.17 -19.90 -0.23
CA TYR A 53 -1.42 -19.00 0.66
C TYR A 53 -1.37 -19.55 2.09
N LEU A 54 -0.36 -19.12 2.84
CA LEU A 54 -0.21 -19.46 4.26
C LEU A 54 -0.88 -18.37 5.12
N HIS A 55 -1.72 -18.78 6.08
CA HIS A 55 -2.37 -17.87 7.01
C HIS A 55 -2.44 -18.48 8.41
N ALA A 56 -1.88 -17.76 9.41
CA ALA A 56 -1.81 -18.21 10.80
C ALA A 56 -1.22 -19.63 10.96
N GLY A 57 -0.19 -19.96 10.16
CA GLY A 57 0.47 -21.27 10.18
C GLY A 57 -0.29 -22.40 9.49
N CYS A 58 -1.47 -22.14 8.94
CA CYS A 58 -2.25 -23.10 8.16
C CYS A 58 -2.28 -22.71 6.69
N TRP A 59 -2.13 -23.68 5.81
CA TRP A 59 -2.31 -23.44 4.38
C TRP A 59 -3.79 -23.31 4.03
N ARG A 60 -4.10 -22.33 3.18
CA ARG A 60 -5.44 -22.02 2.71
C ARG A 60 -5.45 -21.83 1.21
N TRP A 61 -6.65 -21.95 0.64
CA TRP A 61 -6.91 -21.62 -0.75
C TRP A 61 -8.20 -20.83 -0.92
N LYS A 62 -8.31 -20.12 -2.05
CA LYS A 62 -9.52 -19.43 -2.49
C LYS A 62 -9.53 -19.29 -4.02
N ARG A 63 -10.73 -19.27 -4.61
CA ARG A 63 -10.92 -18.88 -6.01
C ARG A 63 -11.33 -17.42 -6.14
N HIS A 64 -10.84 -16.77 -7.20
CA HIS A 64 -11.00 -15.32 -7.42
C HIS A 64 -12.07 -14.93 -8.44
N ASP A 65 -12.44 -15.81 -9.37
CA ASP A 65 -13.29 -15.48 -10.53
C ASP A 65 -14.52 -16.39 -10.70
N GLY A 66 -14.71 -17.36 -9.81
CA GLY A 66 -15.91 -18.20 -9.77
C GLY A 66 -17.03 -17.57 -8.97
N SER A 67 -18.26 -17.60 -9.47
CA SER A 67 -19.48 -17.22 -8.75
C SER A 67 -19.80 -18.10 -7.53
N ASP A 68 -18.94 -19.08 -7.22
CA ASP A 68 -19.11 -20.09 -6.19
C ASP A 68 -18.40 -19.75 -4.86
N GLY A 69 -17.50 -18.75 -4.84
CA GLY A 69 -16.86 -18.26 -3.62
C GLY A 69 -16.05 -19.31 -2.86
N GLN A 70 -15.65 -20.40 -3.54
CA GLN A 70 -15.03 -21.55 -2.89
C GLN A 70 -13.67 -21.19 -2.30
N LYS A 71 -13.50 -21.56 -1.02
CA LYS A 71 -12.30 -21.29 -0.22
C LYS A 71 -12.21 -22.32 0.88
N GLY A 72 -11.00 -22.56 1.38
CA GLY A 72 -10.84 -23.55 2.43
C GLY A 72 -9.40 -23.75 2.88
N SER A 73 -9.22 -24.75 3.72
CA SER A 73 -7.97 -25.34 4.15
C SER A 73 -7.61 -26.55 3.28
N ALA A 74 -6.53 -27.26 3.62
CA ALA A 74 -6.19 -28.53 2.99
C ALA A 74 -7.29 -29.61 3.15
N TYR A 75 -8.03 -29.58 4.27
CA TYR A 75 -9.16 -30.47 4.50
C TYR A 75 -10.30 -30.21 3.51
N ASP A 76 -10.69 -28.95 3.37
CA ASP A 76 -11.76 -28.54 2.46
C ASP A 76 -11.39 -28.80 0.98
N PHE A 77 -10.08 -28.76 0.67
CA PHE A 77 -9.59 -29.13 -0.65
C PHE A 77 -9.84 -30.62 -0.95
N LEU A 78 -9.50 -31.54 -0.02
CA LEU A 78 -9.77 -32.97 -0.17
C LEU A 78 -11.26 -33.27 -0.32
N LEU A 79 -12.11 -32.61 0.48
CA LEU A 79 -13.56 -32.73 0.33
C LEU A 79 -14.02 -32.31 -1.07
N SER A 80 -13.43 -31.24 -1.61
CA SER A 80 -13.73 -30.78 -2.97
C SER A 80 -13.24 -31.71 -4.08
N LEU A 81 -12.33 -32.64 -3.77
CA LEU A 81 -11.91 -33.74 -4.65
C LEU A 81 -12.82 -34.98 -4.54
N GLY A 82 -13.85 -34.94 -3.67
CA GLY A 82 -14.81 -36.03 -3.47
C GLY A 82 -14.46 -36.99 -2.33
N TYR A 83 -13.48 -36.66 -1.49
CA TYR A 83 -13.19 -37.45 -0.29
C TYR A 83 -14.35 -37.32 0.71
N SER A 84 -14.68 -38.42 1.40
CA SER A 84 -15.48 -38.34 2.62
C SER A 84 -14.70 -37.67 3.76
N GLU A 85 -15.40 -37.20 4.80
CA GLU A 85 -14.77 -36.56 5.96
C GLU A 85 -13.70 -37.45 6.64
N THR A 86 -13.97 -38.75 6.72
CA THR A 86 -13.06 -39.74 7.31
C THR A 86 -11.82 -39.91 6.43
N GLN A 87 -12.00 -40.11 5.12
CA GLN A 87 -10.89 -40.29 4.18
C GLN A 87 -10.01 -39.03 4.12
N ALA A 88 -10.61 -37.84 4.09
CA ALA A 88 -9.87 -36.58 4.08
C ALA A 88 -9.02 -36.43 5.36
N ARG A 89 -9.52 -36.89 6.51
CA ARG A 89 -8.78 -36.83 7.76
C ARG A 89 -7.63 -37.85 7.81
N GLU A 90 -7.87 -39.08 7.36
CA GLU A 90 -6.85 -40.11 7.25
C GLU A 90 -5.70 -39.67 6.33
N GLU A 91 -6.05 -39.03 5.22
CA GLU A 91 -5.09 -38.55 4.24
C GLU A 91 -4.24 -37.38 4.78
N LEU A 92 -4.84 -36.45 5.52
CA LEU A 92 -4.09 -35.41 6.24
C LEU A 92 -3.20 -36.00 7.34
N GLU A 93 -3.64 -37.05 8.04
CA GLU A 93 -2.82 -37.74 9.04
C GLU A 93 -1.61 -38.43 8.40
N ARG A 94 -1.78 -39.01 7.22
CA ARG A 94 -0.72 -39.64 6.42
C ARG A 94 0.32 -38.63 5.93
N LEU A 95 -0.13 -37.44 5.52
CA LEU A 95 0.73 -36.39 4.93
C LEU A 95 1.32 -35.41 5.95
N ALA A 96 0.88 -35.45 7.21
CA ALA A 96 1.37 -34.53 8.24
C ALA A 96 2.89 -34.67 8.44
N GLY A 97 3.64 -33.61 8.08
CA GLY A 97 5.10 -33.60 8.18
C GLY A 97 5.84 -34.42 7.11
N VAL A 98 5.14 -34.99 6.12
CA VAL A 98 5.75 -35.73 5.00
C VAL A 98 5.92 -34.81 3.79
N ALA A 99 7.16 -34.67 3.31
CA ALA A 99 7.46 -33.95 2.08
C ALA A 99 7.18 -34.83 0.85
N SER A 100 6.40 -34.34 -0.12
CA SER A 100 6.20 -35.07 -1.38
C SER A 100 7.47 -35.01 -2.25
N SER A 101 8.02 -36.16 -2.61
CA SER A 101 9.14 -36.31 -3.56
C SER A 101 8.71 -36.16 -5.03
N GLY A 102 7.40 -35.97 -5.29
CA GLY A 102 6.80 -35.87 -6.62
C GLY A 102 7.04 -34.56 -7.36
N TRP A 103 7.87 -33.66 -6.84
CA TRP A 103 8.36 -32.46 -7.55
C TRP A 103 9.35 -32.87 -8.65
N GLN A 104 8.86 -33.55 -9.70
CA GLN A 104 9.64 -33.85 -10.89
C GLN A 104 9.14 -32.96 -12.03
N PHE A 105 9.88 -31.90 -12.30
CA PHE A 105 9.70 -31.08 -13.49
C PHE A 105 10.24 -31.86 -14.71
N PRO A 106 9.45 -32.10 -15.77
CA PRO A 106 10.00 -32.60 -17.02
C PRO A 106 10.82 -31.48 -17.65
N HIS A 107 12.14 -31.61 -17.63
CA HIS A 107 13.11 -30.80 -18.37
C HIS A 107 12.71 -29.32 -18.63
N GLY A 108 12.44 -28.58 -17.56
CA GLY A 108 12.45 -27.13 -17.59
C GLY A 108 13.76 -26.68 -16.97
N ARG A 109 14.52 -25.82 -17.68
CA ARG A 109 15.79 -25.21 -17.23
C ARG A 109 15.84 -25.09 -15.70
N GLN A 110 16.98 -25.43 -15.10
CA GLN A 110 17.42 -24.73 -13.89
C GLN A 110 17.44 -23.25 -14.25
N GLY A 111 16.28 -22.60 -14.16
CA GLY A 111 16.17 -21.17 -14.24
C GLY A 111 16.94 -20.71 -13.03
N THR A 112 18.13 -20.18 -13.28
CA THR A 112 18.74 -19.19 -12.40
C THR A 112 17.58 -18.37 -11.85
N PRO A 113 17.40 -18.27 -10.51
CA PRO A 113 16.26 -17.56 -9.95
C PRO A 113 16.16 -16.25 -10.70
N ALA A 114 15.02 -16.02 -11.38
CA ALA A 114 14.84 -14.83 -12.19
C ALA A 114 15.31 -13.66 -11.32
N PRO A 115 16.25 -12.83 -11.81
CA PRO A 115 16.80 -11.77 -10.99
C PRO A 115 15.65 -11.01 -10.37
N ALA A 116 15.77 -10.67 -9.08
CA ALA A 116 14.75 -9.89 -8.41
C ALA A 116 14.42 -8.69 -9.31
N PRO A 117 13.13 -8.43 -9.60
CA PRO A 117 12.76 -7.39 -10.54
C PRO A 117 13.38 -6.08 -10.09
N ASP A 118 13.97 -5.33 -11.02
CA ASP A 118 14.67 -4.10 -10.71
C ASP A 118 13.69 -3.13 -10.01
N PRO A 119 13.95 -2.75 -8.75
CA PRO A 119 13.05 -1.86 -8.01
C PRO A 119 12.82 -0.54 -8.76
N LEU A 120 13.81 -0.07 -9.53
CA LEU A 120 13.70 1.16 -10.32
C LEU A 120 12.79 0.96 -11.54
N GLU A 121 12.87 -0.18 -12.23
CA GLU A 121 11.94 -0.50 -13.33
C GLU A 121 10.50 -0.61 -12.83
N LEU A 122 10.28 -1.28 -11.69
CA LEU A 122 8.95 -1.37 -11.07
C LEU A 122 8.41 0.01 -10.68
N ALA A 123 9.27 0.87 -10.13
CA ALA A 123 8.89 2.25 -9.80
C ALA A 123 8.52 3.03 -11.06
N ARG A 124 9.33 2.95 -12.13
CA ARG A 124 9.03 3.59 -13.43
C ARG A 124 7.72 3.10 -14.02
N ALA A 125 7.47 1.79 -14.00
CA ALA A 125 6.22 1.22 -14.50
C ALA A 125 5.00 1.72 -13.70
N THR A 126 5.14 1.85 -12.38
CA THR A 126 4.07 2.37 -11.50
C THR A 126 3.80 3.86 -11.74
N LEU A 127 4.85 4.64 -12.02
CA LEU A 127 4.76 6.08 -12.26
C LEU A 127 4.42 6.44 -13.71
N ALA A 128 4.61 5.53 -14.67
CA ALA A 128 4.34 5.76 -16.09
C ALA A 128 2.95 6.37 -16.41
N PRO A 129 1.84 5.95 -15.77
CA PRO A 129 0.54 6.59 -16.00
C PRO A 129 0.39 7.94 -15.28
N CYS A 130 1.23 8.26 -14.30
CA CYS A 130 1.12 9.49 -13.53
C CYS A 130 1.58 10.68 -14.37
N ARG A 131 0.72 11.70 -14.51
CA ARG A 131 1.04 12.97 -15.17
C ARG A 131 0.35 14.13 -14.45
N ALA A 132 0.89 15.33 -14.64
CA ALA A 132 0.20 16.56 -14.27
C ALA A 132 -1.17 16.64 -14.96
N PHE A 133 -2.12 17.29 -14.29
CA PHE A 133 -3.39 17.68 -14.88
C PHE A 133 -3.16 18.64 -16.04
N ASP A 134 -3.86 18.39 -17.13
CA ASP A 134 -4.06 19.43 -18.13
C ASP A 134 -5.02 20.52 -17.62
N GLU A 135 -5.19 21.60 -18.40
CA GLU A 135 -6.07 22.71 -18.04
C GLU A 135 -7.53 22.28 -17.82
N GLN A 136 -8.00 21.29 -18.58
CA GLN A 136 -9.37 20.79 -18.48
C GLN A 136 -9.57 19.98 -17.18
N GLU A 137 -8.62 19.11 -16.85
CA GLU A 137 -8.56 18.32 -15.63
C GLU A 137 -8.45 19.22 -14.40
N GLN A 138 -7.59 20.24 -14.44
CA GLN A 138 -7.45 21.26 -13.41
C GLN A 138 -8.79 21.98 -13.18
N GLY A 139 -9.42 22.49 -14.26
CA GLY A 139 -10.72 23.17 -14.15
C GLY A 139 -11.86 22.25 -13.67
N LYS A 140 -11.81 20.94 -13.97
CA LYS A 140 -12.73 19.95 -13.38
C LYS A 140 -12.49 19.78 -11.88
N ALA A 141 -11.25 19.60 -11.45
CA ALA A 141 -10.90 19.45 -10.05
C ALA A 141 -11.33 20.67 -9.21
N GLU A 142 -11.06 21.88 -9.70
CA GLU A 142 -11.45 23.12 -9.04
C GLU A 142 -12.97 23.29 -8.92
N ARG A 143 -13.75 22.90 -9.95
CA ARG A 143 -15.22 22.93 -9.87
C ARG A 143 -15.79 21.91 -8.88
N LEU A 144 -15.09 20.80 -8.62
CA LEU A 144 -15.53 19.80 -7.64
C LEU A 144 -15.36 20.29 -6.19
N LEU A 145 -14.46 21.25 -5.95
CA LEU A 145 -14.12 21.73 -4.62
C LEU A 145 -14.69 23.13 -4.36
N SER A 146 -15.29 23.32 -3.19
CA SER A 146 -15.51 24.65 -2.62
C SER A 146 -14.34 25.00 -1.68
N LYS A 147 -14.24 26.29 -1.34
CA LYS A 147 -13.31 26.74 -0.31
C LYS A 147 -13.51 25.95 0.99
N LEU A 148 -12.41 25.71 1.70
CA LEU A 148 -12.44 25.06 3.00
C LEU A 148 -13.21 25.93 4.01
N ILE A 149 -14.17 25.33 4.70
CA ILE A 149 -14.92 25.98 5.77
C ILE A 149 -14.36 25.46 7.10
N LEU A 150 -13.80 26.33 7.94
CA LEU A 150 -13.08 25.93 9.15
C LEU A 150 -13.92 25.13 10.15
N HIS A 151 -15.22 25.43 10.24
CA HIS A 151 -16.14 24.73 11.14
C HIS A 151 -16.75 23.45 10.55
N SER A 152 -16.42 23.08 9.30
CA SER A 152 -16.84 21.80 8.72
C SER A 152 -15.95 20.66 9.24
N ALA A 153 -16.39 19.40 9.12
CA ALA A 153 -15.58 18.23 9.48
C ALA A 153 -14.21 18.23 8.80
N ALA A 154 -14.16 18.60 7.51
CA ALA A 154 -12.92 18.76 6.75
C ALA A 154 -12.01 19.87 7.31
N GLY A 155 -12.60 21.02 7.66
CA GLY A 155 -11.86 22.14 8.25
C GLY A 155 -11.31 21.81 9.63
N LEU A 156 -12.11 21.16 10.48
CA LEU A 156 -11.72 20.72 11.81
C LEU A 156 -10.63 19.63 11.75
N ASP A 157 -10.69 18.70 10.80
CA ASP A 157 -9.64 17.69 10.62
C ASP A 157 -8.30 18.35 10.24
N LEU A 158 -8.29 19.27 9.26
CA LEU A 158 -7.07 20.01 8.91
C LEU A 158 -6.58 20.93 10.03
N GLN A 159 -7.48 21.53 10.81
CA GLN A 159 -7.11 22.33 11.97
C GLN A 159 -6.44 21.46 13.04
N ARG A 160 -7.04 20.32 13.37
CA ARG A 160 -6.47 19.35 14.31
C ARG A 160 -5.09 18.85 13.89
N ARG A 161 -4.85 18.71 12.58
CA ARG A 161 -3.55 18.31 12.01
C ARG A 161 -2.53 19.46 11.93
N GLY A 162 -2.90 20.67 12.34
CA GLY A 162 -2.06 21.85 12.18
C GLY A 162 -1.77 22.18 10.71
N LEU A 163 -2.67 21.85 9.78
CA LEU A 163 -2.53 22.10 8.34
C LEU A 163 -3.52 23.15 7.81
N SER A 164 -4.47 23.58 8.64
CA SER A 164 -5.40 24.66 8.27
C SER A 164 -4.65 25.95 7.91
N GLY A 165 -5.07 26.57 6.81
CA GLY A 165 -4.56 27.84 6.31
C GLY A 165 -3.13 27.82 5.75
N TRP A 166 -2.48 26.66 5.64
CA TRP A 166 -1.12 26.59 5.09
C TRP A 166 -1.15 26.61 3.56
N GLU A 167 -0.49 27.61 2.95
CA GLU A 167 -0.47 27.81 1.49
C GLU A 167 0.18 26.64 0.73
N GLY A 168 1.04 25.87 1.39
CA GLY A 168 1.68 24.71 0.79
C GLY A 168 0.75 23.53 0.53
N LEU A 169 -0.45 23.50 1.11
CA LEU A 169 -1.43 22.45 0.91
C LEU A 169 -2.71 23.01 0.28
N LYS A 170 -2.94 22.67 -0.99
CA LYS A 170 -4.16 23.01 -1.72
C LYS A 170 -5.28 22.05 -1.30
N ALA A 171 -6.20 22.53 -0.47
CA ALA A 171 -7.32 21.75 0.05
C ALA A 171 -8.67 22.47 -0.13
N GLY A 172 -9.74 21.69 -0.20
CA GLY A 172 -11.11 22.18 -0.30
C GLY A 172 -12.13 21.17 0.19
N VAL A 173 -13.40 21.51 0.07
CA VAL A 173 -14.51 20.63 0.45
C VAL A 173 -15.26 20.19 -0.79
N LEU A 174 -15.60 18.91 -0.89
CA LEU A 174 -16.36 18.38 -2.02
C LEU A 174 -17.76 19.02 -2.07
N ARG A 175 -18.11 19.63 -3.22
CA ARG A 175 -19.36 20.40 -3.39
C ARG A 175 -20.63 19.56 -3.48
N ARG A 176 -20.52 18.35 -4.01
CA ARG A 176 -21.63 17.43 -4.27
C ARG A 176 -21.20 16.01 -4.03
N ASP A 177 -22.15 15.13 -3.74
CA ASP A 177 -21.90 13.71 -3.65
C ASP A 177 -21.25 13.22 -4.94
N PHE A 178 -20.25 12.36 -4.76
CA PHE A 178 -19.56 11.73 -5.85
C PHE A 178 -20.08 10.31 -6.00
N THR A 179 -20.82 10.07 -7.08
CA THR A 179 -21.43 8.79 -7.40
C THR A 179 -20.82 8.16 -8.64
N THR A 180 -20.80 6.83 -8.69
CA THR A 180 -20.50 6.06 -9.91
C THR A 180 -21.71 6.02 -10.85
N PRO A 181 -21.52 5.63 -12.13
CA PRO A 181 -22.61 5.62 -13.13
C PRO A 181 -23.77 4.69 -12.77
N ASP A 182 -23.50 3.66 -11.97
CA ASP A 182 -24.48 2.72 -11.40
C ASP A 182 -25.19 3.26 -10.14
N GLY A 183 -24.91 4.50 -9.74
CA GLY A 183 -25.60 5.19 -8.65
C GLY A 183 -24.97 5.02 -7.26
N ARG A 184 -23.88 4.26 -7.10
CA ARG A 184 -23.21 4.10 -5.81
C ARG A 184 -22.42 5.36 -5.42
N THR A 185 -22.63 5.86 -4.20
CA THR A 185 -21.82 6.96 -3.64
C THR A 185 -20.44 6.48 -3.21
N LEU A 186 -19.40 7.19 -3.64
CA LEU A 186 -18.01 6.98 -3.27
C LEU A 186 -17.50 8.03 -2.28
N ALA A 187 -18.04 9.24 -2.32
CA ALA A 187 -17.79 10.27 -1.33
C ALA A 187 -19.00 11.19 -1.19
N HIS A 188 -19.34 11.56 0.04
CA HIS A 188 -20.38 12.53 0.29
C HIS A 188 -19.87 13.97 0.12
N ARG A 189 -20.78 14.88 -0.25
CA ARG A 189 -20.58 16.31 -0.08
C ARG A 189 -20.08 16.60 1.33
N GLY A 190 -19.07 17.45 1.45
CA GLY A 190 -18.42 17.70 2.74
C GLY A 190 -17.11 16.93 2.94
N ALA A 191 -16.82 15.91 2.11
CA ALA A 191 -15.53 15.23 2.12
C ALA A 191 -14.37 16.22 1.89
N LEU A 192 -13.23 15.95 2.51
CA LEU A 192 -12.02 16.74 2.33
C LEU A 192 -11.38 16.38 0.98
N GLY A 193 -11.18 17.38 0.12
CA GLY A 193 -10.43 17.23 -1.13
C GLY A 193 -9.03 17.81 -1.00
N LEU A 194 -8.03 17.06 -1.47
CA LEU A 194 -6.62 17.43 -1.49
C LEU A 194 -6.13 17.39 -2.94
N LEU A 195 -5.61 18.51 -3.43
CA LEU A 195 -4.88 18.54 -4.70
C LEU A 195 -3.45 18.07 -4.44
N ILE A 196 -3.07 16.98 -5.11
CA ILE A 196 -1.75 16.37 -4.98
C ILE A 196 -0.82 17.09 -5.94
N THR A 197 0.11 17.89 -5.40
CA THR A 197 1.13 18.58 -6.18
C THR A 197 2.26 17.63 -6.54
N GLY A 198 2.71 17.63 -7.80
CA GLY A 198 3.86 16.84 -8.25
C GLY A 198 5.18 17.60 -8.22
N PRO A 199 6.27 17.02 -8.75
CA PRO A 199 7.62 17.58 -8.68
C PRO A 199 7.80 18.86 -9.52
N ASP A 200 6.90 19.14 -10.44
CA ASP A 200 6.85 20.34 -11.28
C ASP A 200 6.02 21.48 -10.66
N GLY A 201 5.46 21.27 -9.47
CA GLY A 201 4.57 22.24 -8.80
C GLY A 201 3.14 22.27 -9.35
N ASN A 202 2.82 21.47 -10.37
CA ASN A 202 1.48 21.33 -10.92
C ASN A 202 0.66 20.33 -10.11
N THR A 203 -0.67 20.36 -10.27
CA THR A 203 -1.54 19.33 -9.70
C THR A 203 -1.43 18.06 -10.54
N TRP A 204 -1.29 16.91 -9.91
CA TRP A 204 -1.22 15.59 -10.56
C TRP A 204 -2.40 14.69 -10.20
N ALA A 205 -3.04 14.93 -9.07
CA ALA A 205 -4.22 14.18 -8.66
C ALA A 205 -5.14 14.98 -7.74
N LEU A 206 -6.38 14.52 -7.62
CA LEU A 206 -7.34 14.93 -6.60
C LEU A 206 -7.64 13.72 -5.73
N LYS A 207 -7.24 13.79 -4.46
CA LYS A 207 -7.55 12.78 -3.44
C LYS A 207 -8.69 13.27 -2.57
N LEU A 208 -9.68 12.43 -2.33
CA LEU A 208 -10.77 12.69 -1.40
C LEU A 208 -10.57 11.87 -0.14
N ARG A 209 -10.92 12.45 1.00
CA ARG A 209 -10.98 11.80 2.30
C ARG A 209 -12.41 11.90 2.83
N ASN A 210 -13.00 10.73 3.06
CA ASN A 210 -14.32 10.59 3.67
C ASN A 210 -14.20 10.65 5.20
N PHE A 211 -15.24 11.19 5.83
CA PHE A 211 -15.44 11.19 7.28
C PHE A 211 -16.57 10.25 7.70
N ASP A 212 -17.18 9.58 6.73
CA ASP A 212 -18.19 8.56 6.92
C ASP A 212 -17.50 7.18 6.90
N ASP A 213 -17.65 6.43 7.99
CA ASP A 213 -17.02 5.12 8.18
C ASP A 213 -17.65 4.02 7.29
N THR A 214 -18.80 4.28 6.66
CA THR A 214 -19.43 3.35 5.71
C THR A 214 -18.79 3.39 4.31
N LEU A 215 -18.01 4.43 4.01
CA LEU A 215 -17.32 4.60 2.74
C LEU A 215 -15.82 4.33 2.88
N SER A 216 -15.16 4.02 1.77
CA SER A 216 -13.70 3.95 1.77
C SER A 216 -13.11 5.29 2.22
N ARG A 217 -12.24 5.25 3.23
CA ARG A 217 -11.67 6.46 3.86
C ARG A 217 -11.01 7.39 2.84
N TYR A 218 -10.39 6.84 1.81
CA TYR A 218 -9.71 7.60 0.76
C TYR A 218 -10.05 7.08 -0.63
N LEU A 219 -10.12 8.01 -1.60
CA LEU A 219 -10.20 7.66 -3.02
C LEU A 219 -9.52 8.71 -3.90
N TYR A 220 -9.08 8.29 -5.08
CA TYR A 220 -8.50 9.15 -6.11
C TYR A 220 -9.51 9.39 -7.23
N ARG A 221 -9.71 10.65 -7.63
CA ARG A 221 -10.88 11.03 -8.44
C ARG A 221 -10.65 11.09 -9.94
N ILE A 222 -9.49 11.56 -10.38
CA ILE A 222 -9.20 11.74 -11.81
C ILE A 222 -8.45 10.48 -12.27
N GLY A 223 -9.24 9.58 -12.87
CA GLY A 223 -8.77 8.27 -13.33
C GLY A 223 -7.67 8.42 -14.38
N GLY A 224 -6.73 7.47 -14.39
CA GLY A 224 -5.61 7.46 -15.33
C GLY A 224 -4.35 8.17 -14.85
N HIS A 225 -4.34 8.79 -13.66
CA HIS A 225 -3.16 9.47 -13.10
C HIS A 225 -2.46 8.68 -11.99
N GLY A 226 -2.90 7.44 -11.71
CA GLY A 226 -2.35 6.63 -10.63
C GLY A 226 -2.56 7.25 -9.23
N ALA A 227 -1.64 6.97 -8.32
CA ALA A 227 -1.60 7.52 -6.97
C ALA A 227 -0.22 8.14 -6.71
N PRO A 228 0.07 9.30 -7.33
CA PRO A 228 1.38 9.94 -7.23
C PRO A 228 1.64 10.44 -5.81
N ALA A 229 2.90 10.46 -5.40
CA ALA A 229 3.29 11.12 -4.17
C ALA A 229 3.02 12.63 -4.26
N TRP A 230 2.64 13.23 -3.13
CA TRP A 230 2.57 14.69 -2.97
C TRP A 230 3.97 15.26 -2.79
N CYS A 231 4.31 16.34 -3.46
CA CYS A 231 5.58 17.07 -3.35
C CYS A 231 5.40 18.40 -2.61
N SER A 232 6.39 18.76 -1.79
CA SER A 232 6.44 20.06 -1.09
C SER A 232 6.47 21.25 -2.05
N PRO A 233 6.06 22.45 -1.59
CA PRO A 233 6.32 23.68 -2.33
C PRO A 233 7.81 23.84 -2.65
N ALA A 234 8.12 24.45 -3.80
CA ALA A 234 9.48 24.67 -4.27
C ALA A 234 10.33 23.38 -4.40
N TYR A 235 9.67 22.23 -4.66
CA TYR A 235 10.34 20.95 -4.86
C TYR A 235 11.47 21.04 -5.87
N GLY A 236 12.60 20.40 -5.57
CA GLY A 236 13.83 20.42 -6.36
C GLY A 236 14.83 21.49 -5.92
N GLN A 237 14.48 22.34 -4.96
CA GLN A 237 15.38 23.37 -4.42
C GLN A 237 16.07 22.95 -3.12
N GLY A 238 15.56 21.93 -2.42
CA GLY A 238 16.18 21.44 -1.19
C GLY A 238 17.53 20.77 -1.41
N SER A 239 18.40 20.78 -0.39
CA SER A 239 19.69 20.07 -0.44
C SER A 239 19.56 18.56 -0.19
N ALA A 240 18.50 18.15 0.52
CA ALA A 240 18.16 16.76 0.80
C ALA A 240 16.65 16.52 0.65
N LEU A 241 16.26 15.25 0.52
CA LEU A 241 14.88 14.83 0.29
C LEU A 241 14.39 14.00 1.47
N LEU A 242 13.20 14.27 1.98
CA LEU A 242 12.49 13.45 2.97
C LEU A 242 11.28 12.78 2.31
N ILE A 243 11.22 11.45 2.35
CA ILE A 243 10.11 10.65 1.82
C ILE A 243 9.36 10.02 3.00
N ILE A 244 8.05 10.26 3.06
CA ILE A 244 7.20 9.96 4.23
C ILE A 244 6.00 9.14 3.79
N GLU A 245 5.62 8.14 4.57
CA GLU A 245 4.32 7.50 4.43
C GLU A 245 3.16 8.48 4.70
N GLY A 246 2.33 8.70 3.68
CA GLY A 246 1.11 9.52 3.77
C GLY A 246 1.30 10.94 3.25
N GLU A 247 0.37 11.41 2.41
CA GLU A 247 0.44 12.72 1.78
C GLU A 247 0.27 13.86 2.79
N LEU A 248 -0.64 13.70 3.76
CA LEU A 248 -0.83 14.67 4.84
C LEU A 248 0.36 14.70 5.80
N ASN A 249 1.00 13.57 6.08
CA ASN A 249 2.23 13.52 6.88
C ASN A 249 3.40 14.19 6.14
N GLY A 250 3.47 14.02 4.82
CA GLY A 250 4.38 14.78 3.95
C GLY A 250 4.15 16.29 4.05
N ALA A 251 2.89 16.73 3.96
CA ALA A 251 2.51 18.14 4.13
C ALA A 251 2.88 18.67 5.53
N ALA A 252 2.66 17.86 6.57
CA ALA A 252 2.98 18.23 7.94
C ALA A 252 4.50 18.44 8.13
N ALA A 253 5.33 17.50 7.65
CA ALA A 253 6.78 17.64 7.65
C ALA A 253 7.24 18.89 6.90
N ALA A 254 6.74 19.11 5.68
CA ALA A 254 7.11 20.27 4.88
C ALA A 254 6.79 21.59 5.61
N ARG A 255 5.63 21.69 6.26
CA ARG A 255 5.27 22.84 7.10
C ARG A 255 6.22 23.02 8.29
N GLY A 256 6.53 21.93 8.99
CA GLY A 256 7.46 21.95 10.14
C GLY A 256 8.88 22.37 9.74
N LEU A 257 9.42 21.76 8.67
CA LEU A 257 10.76 22.06 8.15
C LEU A 257 10.86 23.52 7.69
N SER A 258 9.84 24.02 6.98
CA SER A 258 9.78 25.42 6.58
C SER A 258 9.77 26.37 7.79
N ALA A 259 9.00 26.04 8.83
CA ALA A 259 8.97 26.83 10.07
C ALA A 259 10.31 26.80 10.84
N ALA A 260 11.08 25.73 10.69
CA ALA A 260 12.43 25.60 11.25
C ALA A 260 13.54 26.20 10.35
N GLY A 261 13.20 26.75 9.18
CA GLY A 261 14.17 27.32 8.24
C GLY A 261 15.02 26.28 7.52
N LEU A 262 14.56 25.03 7.43
CA LEU A 262 15.29 23.93 6.78
C LEU A 262 14.89 23.78 5.32
N ALA A 263 15.88 23.84 4.43
CA ALA A 263 15.71 23.67 2.99
C ALA A 263 15.76 22.18 2.59
N LEU A 264 14.71 21.43 2.91
CA LEU A 264 14.53 20.05 2.47
C LEU A 264 13.29 19.93 1.57
N ASP A 265 13.41 19.15 0.51
CA ASP A 265 12.23 18.73 -0.25
C ASP A 265 11.53 17.61 0.50
N VAL A 266 10.20 17.53 0.37
CA VAL A 266 9.41 16.46 0.96
C VAL A 266 8.55 15.79 -0.09
N GLN A 267 8.49 14.45 -0.03
CA GLN A 267 7.47 13.66 -0.70
C GLN A 267 6.60 12.91 0.32
N GLY A 268 5.29 13.08 0.24
CA GLY A 268 4.30 12.28 0.99
C GLY A 268 3.71 11.20 0.09
N LEU A 269 3.96 9.94 0.40
CA LEU A 269 3.51 8.78 -0.38
C LEU A 269 2.00 8.55 -0.25
N ALA A 270 1.41 7.92 -1.26
CA ALA A 270 0.03 7.44 -1.22
C ALA A 270 -0.16 6.19 -0.33
N GLY A 271 0.23 6.30 0.95
CA GLY A 271 0.30 5.21 1.94
C GLY A 271 1.53 4.31 1.76
N ALA A 272 1.66 3.28 2.61
CA ALA A 272 2.79 2.32 2.60
C ALA A 272 3.06 1.64 1.25
N GLY A 273 2.05 1.54 0.37
CA GLY A 273 2.19 0.98 -0.98
C GLY A 273 2.63 1.99 -2.05
N GLY A 274 2.67 3.29 -1.73
CA GLY A 274 2.95 4.36 -2.68
C GLY A 274 4.40 4.37 -3.17
N VAL A 275 4.61 4.85 -4.40
CA VAL A 275 5.93 4.97 -5.03
C VAL A 275 6.35 6.44 -5.05
N PRO A 276 7.57 6.80 -4.61
CA PRO A 276 8.05 8.17 -4.70
C PRO A 276 8.32 8.56 -6.15
N HIS A 277 8.16 9.84 -6.47
CA HIS A 277 8.71 10.40 -7.69
C HIS A 277 10.22 10.21 -7.72
N LEU A 278 10.74 9.76 -8.86
CA LEU A 278 12.17 9.54 -9.04
C LEU A 278 12.95 10.85 -9.24
N GLN A 279 12.26 11.90 -9.70
CA GLN A 279 12.84 13.22 -9.89
C GLN A 279 13.30 13.79 -8.54
N GLY A 280 14.55 14.26 -8.49
CA GLY A 280 15.13 14.85 -7.28
C GLY A 280 15.69 13.85 -6.27
N ILE A 281 15.82 12.55 -6.62
CA ILE A 281 16.51 11.56 -5.77
C ILE A 281 18.02 11.54 -6.03
N ALA A 282 18.44 11.50 -7.30
CA ALA A 282 19.84 11.30 -7.68
C ALA A 282 20.78 12.34 -7.06
N GLY A 283 21.90 11.89 -6.49
CA GLY A 283 22.95 12.73 -5.91
C GLY A 283 22.60 13.36 -4.56
N ARG A 284 21.42 13.11 -3.98
CA ARG A 284 20.98 13.72 -2.72
C ARG A 284 20.94 12.72 -1.57
N VAL A 285 21.01 13.25 -0.35
CA VAL A 285 20.69 12.46 0.84
C VAL A 285 19.17 12.31 0.91
N VAL A 286 18.71 11.06 1.02
CA VAL A 286 17.28 10.72 1.14
C VAL A 286 17.01 10.22 2.56
N TYR A 287 16.09 10.88 3.25
CA TYR A 287 15.56 10.48 4.53
C TYR A 287 14.23 9.76 4.34
N LEU A 288 14.00 8.70 5.10
CA LEU A 288 12.80 7.86 5.04
C LEU A 288 12.09 7.87 6.38
N TYR A 289 10.77 7.99 6.34
CA TYR A 289 9.90 7.74 7.49
C TYR A 289 8.66 6.97 7.06
N ALA A 290 8.27 6.00 7.87
CA ALA A 290 7.00 5.30 7.79
C ALA A 290 6.54 4.92 9.20
N ASP A 291 5.27 4.53 9.33
CA ASP A 291 4.72 4.16 10.62
C ASP A 291 5.41 2.89 11.16
N PRO A 292 5.53 2.72 12.49
CA PRO A 292 6.26 1.60 13.10
C PRO A 292 5.48 0.28 13.09
N ASP A 293 4.88 -0.05 11.95
CA ASP A 293 4.13 -1.27 11.73
C ASP A 293 4.75 -2.11 10.58
N PRO A 294 4.27 -3.35 10.33
CA PRO A 294 4.80 -4.19 9.26
C PRO A 294 4.68 -3.57 7.86
N ALA A 295 3.66 -2.76 7.60
CA ALA A 295 3.46 -2.12 6.30
C ALA A 295 4.44 -0.96 6.11
N GLY A 296 4.66 -0.15 7.14
CA GLY A 296 5.65 0.91 7.14
C GLY A 296 7.08 0.37 7.05
N ALA A 297 7.41 -0.72 7.73
CA ALA A 297 8.70 -1.40 7.58
C ALA A 297 8.93 -1.88 6.11
N ALA A 298 7.91 -2.46 5.47
CA ALA A 298 7.97 -2.85 4.08
C ALA A 298 8.05 -1.64 3.12
N CYS A 299 7.39 -0.54 3.47
CA CYS A 299 7.48 0.74 2.75
C CYS A 299 8.92 1.26 2.75
N VAL A 300 9.54 1.36 3.93
CA VAL A 300 10.92 1.85 4.08
C VAL A 300 11.91 0.97 3.31
N GLU A 301 11.78 -0.36 3.39
CA GLU A 301 12.66 -1.26 2.64
C GLU A 301 12.53 -1.03 1.13
N ARG A 302 11.29 -1.03 0.61
CA ARG A 302 11.04 -0.85 -0.82
C ARG A 302 11.50 0.53 -1.31
N VAL A 303 11.19 1.59 -0.57
CA VAL A 303 11.55 2.96 -0.93
C VAL A 303 13.06 3.18 -0.80
N GLY A 304 13.71 2.56 0.18
CA GLY A 304 15.17 2.57 0.31
C GLY A 304 15.87 1.91 -0.87
N MET A 305 15.38 0.75 -1.31
CA MET A 305 15.88 0.10 -2.52
C MET A 305 15.70 0.98 -3.77
N ILE A 306 14.53 1.61 -3.93
CA ILE A 306 14.26 2.54 -5.05
C ILE A 306 15.21 3.73 -5.00
N ALA A 307 15.39 4.35 -3.83
CA ALA A 307 16.22 5.54 -3.67
C ALA A 307 17.70 5.23 -3.96
N GLN A 308 18.21 4.10 -3.45
CA GLN A 308 19.56 3.63 -3.74
C GLN A 308 19.75 3.35 -5.23
N ALA A 309 18.82 2.61 -5.85
CA ALA A 309 18.89 2.30 -7.28
C ALA A 309 18.76 3.55 -8.17
N ALA A 310 18.01 4.56 -7.73
CA ALA A 310 17.89 5.85 -8.40
C ALA A 310 19.12 6.78 -8.20
N GLY A 311 20.15 6.32 -7.48
CA GLY A 311 21.42 7.04 -7.32
C GLY A 311 21.42 8.08 -6.19
N ALA A 312 20.64 7.89 -5.13
CA ALA A 312 20.78 8.69 -3.91
C ALA A 312 22.23 8.63 -3.38
N ALA A 313 22.75 9.77 -2.90
CA ALA A 313 24.09 9.84 -2.30
C ALA A 313 24.17 9.06 -0.98
N ALA A 314 23.07 9.06 -0.22
CA ALA A 314 22.87 8.22 0.96
C ALA A 314 21.37 8.05 1.21
N VAL A 315 21.00 6.93 1.82
CA VAL A 315 19.63 6.68 2.29
C VAL A 315 19.66 6.51 3.81
N ARG A 316 18.85 7.29 4.53
CA ARG A 316 18.78 7.32 6.00
C ARG A 316 17.35 7.12 6.47
N MET A 317 17.16 6.49 7.62
CA MET A 317 15.85 6.30 8.24
C MET A 317 15.73 7.19 9.48
N LEU A 318 14.59 7.87 9.59
CA LEU A 318 14.22 8.55 10.82
C LEU A 318 13.79 7.54 11.88
N ALA A 319 14.07 7.84 13.14
CA ALA A 319 13.53 7.08 14.25
C ALA A 319 11.98 7.19 14.25
N PRO A 320 11.26 6.12 14.62
CA PRO A 320 9.80 6.16 14.72
C PRO A 320 9.35 7.16 15.78
N LEU A 321 8.12 7.68 15.63
CA LEU A 321 7.50 8.45 16.70
C LEU A 321 7.15 7.55 17.89
N GLU A 322 7.18 8.10 19.10
CA GLU A 322 6.76 7.39 20.31
C GLU A 322 5.25 7.13 20.30
N ALA A 323 4.48 8.06 19.73
CA ALA A 323 3.04 7.95 19.54
C ALA A 323 2.57 8.83 18.38
N GLY A 324 1.51 8.39 17.70
CA GLY A 324 0.84 9.15 16.64
C GLY A 324 1.60 9.23 15.32
N ASP A 325 1.14 10.14 14.46
CA ASP A 325 1.75 10.46 13.17
C ASP A 325 2.25 11.92 13.12
N PHE A 326 2.90 12.30 12.01
CA PHE A 326 3.45 13.65 11.85
C PHE A 326 2.37 14.74 11.87
N CYS A 327 1.15 14.44 11.39
CA CYS A 327 0.04 15.39 11.47
C CYS A 327 -0.41 15.61 12.91
N GLU A 328 -0.47 14.55 13.72
CA GLU A 328 -0.85 14.62 15.12
C GLU A 328 0.19 15.39 15.94
N GLU A 329 1.48 15.14 15.72
CA GLU A 329 2.55 15.92 16.36
C GLU A 329 2.51 17.39 15.95
N LEU A 330 2.38 17.68 14.64
CA LEU A 330 2.24 19.05 14.15
C LEU A 330 1.04 19.77 14.77
N GLY A 331 -0.11 19.09 14.84
CA GLY A 331 -1.32 19.61 15.44
C GLY A 331 -1.17 19.95 16.92
N ARG A 332 -0.48 19.09 17.67
CA ARG A 332 -0.26 19.23 19.11
C ARG A 332 0.81 20.28 19.46
N LEU A 333 1.91 20.28 18.73
CA LEU A 333 3.10 21.10 19.04
C LEU A 333 3.08 22.46 18.32
N GLY A 334 2.39 22.55 17.19
CA GLY A 334 2.54 23.65 16.25
C GLY A 334 3.81 23.52 15.39
N ALA A 335 3.85 24.28 14.29
CA ALA A 335 4.85 24.10 13.24
C ALA A 335 6.30 24.34 13.68
N ALA A 336 6.56 25.36 14.51
CA ALA A 336 7.92 25.70 14.91
C ALA A 336 8.54 24.63 15.84
N GLU A 337 7.79 24.15 16.83
CA GLU A 337 8.27 23.11 17.76
C GLU A 337 8.37 21.75 17.08
N PHE A 338 7.36 21.37 16.27
CA PHE A 338 7.44 20.16 15.46
C PHE A 338 8.64 20.21 14.49
N GLY A 339 8.91 21.36 13.88
CA GLY A 339 10.07 21.56 13.01
C GLY A 339 11.41 21.32 13.69
N ARG A 340 11.59 21.81 14.93
CA ARG A 340 12.79 21.52 15.75
C ARG A 340 12.92 20.03 16.04
N GLN A 341 11.84 19.39 16.46
CA GLN A 341 11.85 17.95 16.75
C GLN A 341 12.13 17.08 15.52
N LEU A 342 11.68 17.53 14.34
CA LEU A 342 12.00 16.87 13.08
C LEU A 342 13.46 17.10 12.68
N GLN A 343 14.03 18.28 12.93
CA GLN A 343 15.45 18.54 12.76
C GLN A 343 16.32 17.60 13.60
N ASP A 344 15.97 17.42 14.87
CA ASP A 344 16.69 16.50 15.76
C ASP A 344 16.65 15.06 15.26
N ARG A 345 15.48 14.62 14.74
CA ARG A 345 15.33 13.30 14.11
C ARG A 345 16.16 13.17 12.84
N LEU A 346 16.23 14.20 12.00
CA LEU A 346 17.07 14.22 10.80
C LEU A 346 18.56 14.09 11.17
N ASN A 347 19.00 14.76 12.24
CA ASN A 347 20.37 14.68 12.75
C ASN A 347 20.68 13.29 13.32
N GLY A 348 19.70 12.65 13.97
CA GLY A 348 19.80 11.30 14.52
C GLY A 348 19.53 10.17 13.52
N ALA A 349 19.30 10.48 12.24
CA ALA A 349 18.86 9.49 11.25
C ALA A 349 19.94 8.43 10.95
N GLU A 350 19.56 7.16 11.08
CA GLU A 350 20.42 6.00 10.88
C GLU A 350 20.59 5.67 9.40
N LEU A 351 21.73 5.11 9.00
CA LEU A 351 21.92 4.67 7.62
C LEU A 351 21.00 3.48 7.30
N TRP A 352 20.20 3.58 6.25
CA TRP A 352 19.40 2.46 5.77
C TRP A 352 20.31 1.38 5.17
N GLN A 353 20.07 0.13 5.52
CA GLN A 353 20.73 -1.05 4.94
C GLN A 353 19.68 -2.15 4.80
N SER A 354 19.62 -2.77 3.62
CA SER A 354 18.65 -3.85 3.32
C SER A 354 18.70 -5.03 4.33
N ALA A 355 19.83 -5.24 5.02
CA ALA A 355 19.95 -6.25 6.08
C ALA A 355 19.32 -5.85 7.43
N ASN A 356 19.12 -4.56 7.70
CA ASN A 356 18.59 -4.07 8.98
C ASN A 356 17.08 -4.30 9.09
N CYS A 357 16.33 -4.26 7.98
CA CYS A 357 14.87 -4.38 7.98
C CYS A 357 14.34 -5.81 8.20
N GLY A 358 15.21 -6.84 8.16
CA GLY A 358 14.83 -8.25 8.37
C GLY A 358 15.25 -8.88 9.70
N LYS A 359 16.25 -8.31 10.41
CA LYS A 359 16.77 -8.89 11.67
C LYS A 359 16.63 -7.98 12.89
N ARG A 360 16.32 -6.70 12.67
CA ARG A 360 15.88 -5.77 13.71
C ARG A 360 14.68 -5.04 13.12
N GLY A 361 13.47 -5.56 13.38
CA GLY A 361 12.30 -4.70 13.28
C GLY A 361 12.62 -3.37 13.95
N LEU A 362 12.16 -2.26 13.37
CA LEU A 362 12.38 -0.88 13.82
C LEU A 362 12.61 -0.81 15.34
N PRO A 363 13.59 -0.03 15.84
CA PRO A 363 13.99 -0.04 17.24
C PRO A 363 12.76 -0.08 18.14
N GLN A 364 12.55 -1.25 18.78
CA GLN A 364 11.36 -1.48 19.58
C GLN A 364 11.41 -0.55 20.78
N ILE A 365 10.57 0.49 20.78
CA ILE A 365 10.25 1.21 22.00
C ILE A 365 9.50 0.22 22.89
N LYS A 366 10.08 -0.14 24.04
CA LYS A 366 9.39 -0.94 25.04
C LYS A 366 8.15 -0.18 25.50
N PRO A 367 6.92 -0.71 25.36
CA PRO A 367 5.76 -0.04 25.88
C PRO A 367 5.84 0.02 27.41
N ALA A 368 5.59 1.20 27.98
CA ALA A 368 5.26 1.34 29.39
C ALA A 368 3.95 0.59 29.67
N PRO A 369 3.77 0.03 30.88
CA PRO A 369 2.56 -0.71 31.20
C PRO A 369 1.39 0.26 31.33
N SER A 370 0.45 0.24 30.39
CA SER A 370 -0.85 0.90 30.55
C SER A 370 -1.98 -0.09 30.28
N GLU A 371 -2.72 -0.38 31.33
CA GLU A 371 -4.05 -0.98 31.28
C GLU A 371 -4.98 -0.10 30.45
N GLY A 372 -5.55 -0.66 29.38
CA GLY A 372 -6.52 0.03 28.55
C GLY A 372 -6.62 -0.63 27.18
N LYS A 373 -7.81 -1.15 26.86
CA LYS A 373 -8.10 -1.88 25.62
C LYS A 373 -7.80 -1.00 24.40
N THR A 374 -6.82 -1.39 23.59
CA THR A 374 -6.59 -0.81 22.26
C THR A 374 -6.98 -1.84 21.20
N GLU A 375 -8.08 -1.56 20.49
CA GLU A 375 -8.52 -2.34 19.34
C GLU A 375 -7.55 -2.12 18.16
N LEU A 376 -6.84 -3.19 17.78
CA LEU A 376 -5.98 -3.25 16.60
C LEU A 376 -6.84 -3.28 15.33
N TRP A 377 -6.96 -2.14 14.65
CA TRP A 377 -7.56 -2.03 13.32
C TRP A 377 -6.48 -2.19 12.23
N GLN A 378 -6.42 -3.38 11.63
CA GLN A 378 -5.64 -3.64 10.41
C GLN A 378 -6.44 -3.20 9.18
N CYS A 379 -6.04 -2.12 8.52
CA CYS A 379 -6.51 -1.77 7.17
C CYS A 379 -5.44 -2.14 6.13
N GLY A 380 -5.32 -3.43 5.83
CA GLY A 380 -4.62 -3.90 4.64
C GLY A 380 -5.54 -3.91 3.43
N THR A 381 -5.57 -2.82 2.64
CA THR A 381 -6.11 -2.88 1.28
C THR A 381 -4.95 -2.99 0.31
N THR A 382 -4.78 -4.17 -0.28
CA THR A 382 -4.02 -4.34 -1.51
C THR A 382 -4.53 -3.35 -2.54
N SER A 383 -3.66 -2.46 -3.02
CA SER A 383 -3.91 -1.62 -4.17
C SER A 383 -3.99 -2.50 -5.43
N GLN A 384 -5.14 -3.14 -5.63
CA GLN A 384 -5.56 -3.49 -6.97
C GLN A 384 -5.96 -2.17 -7.63
N GLY A 385 -5.01 -1.59 -8.36
CA GLY A 385 -5.34 -0.68 -9.45
C GLY A 385 -6.35 -1.40 -10.33
N TRP A 386 -7.57 -0.91 -10.35
CA TRP A 386 -8.61 -1.45 -11.20
C TRP A 386 -8.10 -1.40 -12.63
N THR A 387 -7.98 -2.57 -13.24
CA THR A 387 -7.70 -2.70 -14.66
C THR A 387 -8.71 -1.86 -15.42
N ALA A 388 -8.19 -1.08 -16.38
CA ALA A 388 -8.99 -0.39 -17.37
C ALA A 388 -10.01 -1.37 -17.94
N SER A 389 -11.27 -1.18 -17.58
CA SER A 389 -12.36 -1.63 -18.44
C SER A 389 -12.39 -0.62 -19.57
N ASP A 390 -12.28 -1.13 -20.80
CA ASP A 390 -12.49 -0.39 -22.02
C ASP A 390 -13.84 0.33 -21.95
N GLY A 391 -13.77 1.61 -21.61
CA GLY A 391 -14.90 2.49 -21.41
C GLY A 391 -14.42 3.91 -21.63
N GLY A 392 -13.95 4.17 -22.86
CA GLY A 392 -13.71 5.51 -23.34
C GLY A 392 -14.94 6.36 -23.05
N TRP A 393 -14.78 7.40 -22.23
CA TRP A 393 -15.85 8.33 -21.95
C TRP A 393 -16.09 9.15 -23.20
N GLY A 394 -17.07 8.69 -23.97
CA GLY A 394 -17.63 9.39 -25.11
C GLY A 394 -18.06 10.79 -24.71
N SER A 395 -17.73 11.73 -25.59
CA SER A 395 -18.39 13.01 -25.69
C SER A 395 -19.91 12.82 -25.67
N SER A 396 -20.57 13.20 -24.59
CA SER A 396 -21.99 13.50 -24.64
C SER A 396 -22.29 14.75 -23.86
N ARG A 397 -22.87 15.69 -24.60
CA ARG A 397 -23.44 16.94 -24.16
C ARG A 397 -24.52 16.68 -23.11
N GLY A 398 -24.63 17.59 -22.14
CA GLY A 398 -25.88 17.86 -21.44
C GLY A 398 -25.90 17.45 -19.97
N GLY A 399 -26.09 18.43 -19.10
CA GLY A 399 -26.42 18.23 -17.69
C GLY A 399 -25.44 18.86 -16.70
N TRP A 400 -25.44 20.19 -16.67
CA TRP A 400 -25.03 21.13 -15.61
C TRP A 400 -24.11 20.65 -14.47
#